data_AF-A0A840GQE4-F1
#
_entry.id   AF-A0A840GQE4-F1
#
_cell.length_a   1.000
_cell.length_b   1.000
_cell.length_c   1.000
_cell.angle_alpha   90.00
_cell.angle_beta   90.00
_cell.angle_gamma   90.00
#
_symmetry.space_group_name_H-M   'P 1'
#
loop_
_entity.id
_entity.type
_entity.pdbx_description
1 polymer ?
#
loop_
_entity_poly.entity_id
_entity_poly.type
_entity_poly.pdbx_seq_one_letter_code
_entity_poly.pdbx_strand_id
1 'polypeptide(L)'
;MKRSTITALGMIALLLTNAPLSAQGISGDVVKIGIKNDQNGPYADNCGLGSVAAAKLAVGDFGGTLNGKKIELVIADDQNKPDIGVAIALRWVDNEGVDAIVGCSASSIALAVQDIMKNRKKPYLLAGTAGSFFTNDKCSPMTTQWVVDTYAQPKATVKALLAQGIDSWFFLTVDYAFGKAWQADATKFIEAGGGKVVGSVLHPLNSSDLSSFLLTAQASGAKAIALANSGADFANAIKQAQEFGLTKSQLLVPLGLMISQTHGIGLKDLQNVRLTTPFYWDMTPESRAFAKRYAEATNGQLLNEGKAATYSAITHYLKAVAAASSDDGDAVMRQMKNTPINDFEMKNVSIRADGQVMRPLYVARIKAPAESKYTYDYYDITGTIAPEDAWRPASESACDLLKSQ
;
A
#
# COMPACT_ATOMS: atom_id res chain seq x y z
N MET A 1 -82.05 -23.04 -31.15
CA MET A 1 -81.23 -24.10 -30.54
C MET A 1 -79.76 -23.71 -30.64
N LYS A 2 -79.06 -23.63 -29.49
CA LYS A 2 -77.61 -23.88 -29.22
C LYS A 2 -76.60 -23.36 -30.28
N ARG A 3 -75.53 -22.62 -29.99
CA ARG A 3 -74.72 -22.38 -28.77
C ARG A 3 -73.73 -21.24 -29.06
N SER A 4 -73.35 -20.56 -27.98
CA SER A 4 -72.36 -19.48 -27.86
C SER A 4 -70.91 -19.93 -28.10
N THR A 5 -70.06 -19.04 -28.60
CA THR A 5 -68.62 -19.02 -28.27
C THR A 5 -68.06 -17.60 -28.31
N ILE A 6 -67.58 -17.17 -27.14
CA ILE A 6 -66.93 -15.90 -26.81
C ILE A 6 -65.46 -16.00 -27.20
N THR A 7 -64.92 -14.99 -27.88
CA THR A 7 -63.48 -14.88 -28.19
C THR A 7 -62.83 -13.93 -27.20
N ALA A 8 -61.94 -14.46 -26.35
CA ALA A 8 -61.17 -13.70 -25.37
C ALA A 8 -59.84 -13.22 -25.97
N LEU A 9 -59.56 -11.91 -25.86
CA LEU A 9 -58.25 -11.31 -26.12
C LEU A 9 -57.28 -11.67 -24.98
N GLY A 10 -56.13 -12.27 -25.30
CA GLY A 10 -55.02 -12.46 -24.37
C GLY A 10 -54.04 -11.30 -24.42
N MET A 11 -53.88 -10.57 -23.32
CA MET A 11 -52.75 -9.68 -23.07
C MET A 11 -51.54 -10.52 -22.63
N ILE A 12 -50.44 -10.46 -23.39
CA ILE A 12 -49.15 -11.02 -22.98
C ILE A 12 -48.42 -9.94 -22.18
N ALA A 13 -48.38 -10.10 -20.85
CA ALA A 13 -47.53 -9.32 -19.97
C ALA A 13 -46.10 -9.90 -20.02
N LEU A 14 -45.15 -9.13 -20.56
CA LEU A 14 -43.73 -9.47 -20.54
C LEU A 14 -43.19 -9.25 -19.12
N LEU A 15 -43.16 -10.30 -18.31
CA LEU A 15 -42.46 -10.33 -17.03
C LEU A 15 -40.95 -10.37 -17.29
N LEU A 16 -40.28 -9.23 -17.14
CA LEU A 16 -38.82 -9.15 -17.01
C LEU A 16 -38.42 -9.84 -15.70
N THR A 17 -38.13 -11.13 -15.76
CA THR A 17 -37.55 -11.87 -14.65
C THR A 17 -36.09 -11.43 -14.48
N ASN A 18 -35.81 -10.65 -13.43
CA ASN A 18 -34.47 -10.54 -12.86
C ASN A 18 -34.05 -11.94 -12.36
N ALA A 19 -33.43 -12.74 -13.21
CA ALA A 19 -32.77 -13.95 -12.77
C ALA A 19 -31.64 -13.52 -11.81
N PRO A 20 -31.59 -14.03 -10.56
CA PRO A 20 -30.43 -13.82 -9.72
C PRO A 20 -29.23 -14.40 -10.46
N LEU A 21 -28.20 -13.57 -10.68
CA LEU A 21 -26.89 -14.03 -11.10
C LEU A 21 -26.48 -15.10 -10.08
N SER A 22 -26.64 -16.38 -10.44
CA SER A 22 -26.28 -17.46 -9.55
C SER A 22 -24.77 -17.38 -9.39
N ALA A 23 -24.32 -17.02 -8.19
CA ALA A 23 -22.91 -17.04 -7.85
C ALA A 23 -22.40 -18.45 -8.17
N GLN A 24 -21.54 -18.56 -9.18
CA GLN A 24 -20.84 -19.80 -9.47
C GLN A 24 -20.03 -20.12 -8.20
N GLY A 25 -20.25 -21.30 -7.61
CA GLY A 25 -19.50 -21.71 -6.43
C GLY A 25 -17.99 -21.73 -6.69
N ILE A 26 -17.19 -22.02 -5.66
CA ILE A 26 -15.72 -22.03 -5.78
C ILE A 26 -15.26 -22.97 -6.89
N SER A 27 -14.54 -22.43 -7.87
CA SER A 27 -14.04 -23.15 -9.04
C SER A 27 -12.93 -24.15 -8.67
N GLY A 28 -12.87 -25.27 -9.40
CA GLY A 28 -11.81 -26.29 -9.21
C GLY A 28 -11.72 -26.91 -7.81
N ASP A 29 -12.74 -26.72 -6.96
CA ASP A 29 -12.75 -27.12 -5.54
C ASP A 29 -11.57 -26.55 -4.70
N VAL A 30 -10.98 -25.44 -5.13
CA VAL A 30 -9.82 -24.80 -4.49
C VAL A 30 -9.90 -23.28 -4.63
N VAL A 31 -9.55 -22.55 -3.58
CA VAL A 31 -9.29 -21.11 -3.67
C VAL A 31 -7.78 -20.93 -3.80
N LYS A 32 -7.30 -20.51 -4.98
CA LYS A 32 -5.86 -20.38 -5.26
C LYS A 32 -5.41 -18.93 -5.24
N ILE A 33 -4.46 -18.60 -4.38
CA ILE A 33 -3.94 -17.25 -4.18
C ILE A 33 -2.47 -17.20 -4.57
N GLY A 34 -2.12 -16.31 -5.51
CA GLY A 34 -0.74 -16.08 -5.94
C GLY A 34 -0.04 -15.00 -5.12
N ILE A 35 1.10 -15.32 -4.51
CA ILE A 35 1.97 -14.35 -3.85
C ILE A 35 3.14 -14.03 -4.78
N LYS A 36 3.08 -12.86 -5.42
CA LYS A 36 4.08 -12.40 -6.40
C LYS A 36 4.69 -11.08 -5.98
N ASN A 37 5.97 -11.12 -5.64
CA ASN A 37 6.76 -9.98 -5.22
C ASN A 37 8.24 -10.20 -5.59
N ASP A 38 9.06 -9.22 -5.28
CA ASP A 38 10.52 -9.34 -5.34
C ASP A 38 11.03 -10.10 -4.11
N GLN A 39 11.59 -11.29 -4.30
CA GLN A 39 12.04 -12.17 -3.19
C GLN A 39 13.53 -12.07 -2.89
N ASN A 40 14.33 -11.66 -3.86
CA ASN A 40 15.80 -11.67 -3.77
C ASN A 40 16.44 -10.35 -4.18
N GLY A 41 15.68 -9.41 -4.73
CA GLY A 41 16.12 -8.11 -5.18
C GLY A 41 15.97 -7.01 -4.11
N PRO A 42 16.01 -5.73 -4.53
CA PRO A 42 16.09 -4.59 -3.63
C PRO A 42 14.86 -4.40 -2.72
N TYR A 43 13.73 -5.05 -3.00
CA TYR A 43 12.51 -4.93 -2.21
C TYR A 43 12.19 -6.18 -1.38
N ALA A 44 13.09 -7.17 -1.35
CA ALA A 44 12.91 -8.42 -0.60
C ALA A 44 12.60 -8.18 0.89
N ASP A 45 13.29 -7.23 1.53
CA ASP A 45 13.11 -6.92 2.95
C ASP A 45 11.79 -6.21 3.25
N ASN A 46 11.24 -5.49 2.27
CA ASN A 46 9.94 -4.84 2.41
C ASN A 46 8.81 -5.87 2.35
N CYS A 47 8.96 -6.89 1.49
CA CYS A 47 7.94 -7.90 1.28
C CYS A 47 8.54 -9.30 1.19
N GLY A 48 9.02 -9.69 0.01
CA GLY A 48 9.71 -10.96 -0.28
C GLY A 48 9.07 -12.20 0.36
N LEU A 49 9.94 -13.09 0.86
CA LEU A 49 9.52 -14.31 1.55
C LEU A 49 8.79 -14.03 2.88
N GLY A 50 8.96 -12.85 3.47
CA GLY A 50 8.20 -12.44 4.64
C GLY A 50 6.70 -12.31 4.35
N SER A 51 6.33 -11.81 3.17
CA SER A 51 4.93 -11.76 2.73
C SER A 51 4.36 -13.17 2.51
N VAL A 52 5.17 -14.13 2.06
CA VAL A 52 4.76 -15.54 1.96
C VAL A 52 4.43 -16.11 3.35
N ALA A 53 5.22 -15.79 4.37
CA ALA A 53 4.94 -16.21 5.74
C ALA A 53 3.66 -15.56 6.28
N ALA A 54 3.45 -14.26 6.03
CA ALA A 54 2.22 -13.56 6.36
C ALA A 54 0.99 -14.19 5.69
N ALA A 55 1.11 -14.56 4.41
CA ALA A 55 0.06 -15.26 3.68
C ALA A 55 -0.26 -16.63 4.28
N LYS A 56 0.76 -17.41 4.67
CA LYS A 56 0.57 -18.71 5.34
C LYS A 56 -0.15 -18.56 6.68
N LEU A 57 0.17 -17.53 7.46
CA LEU A 57 -0.55 -17.23 8.70
C LEU A 57 -2.02 -16.88 8.44
N ALA A 58 -2.30 -16.06 7.43
CA ALA A 58 -3.68 -15.73 7.05
C ALA A 58 -4.46 -16.99 6.66
N VAL A 59 -3.91 -17.87 5.82
CA VAL A 59 -4.53 -19.14 5.44
C VAL A 59 -4.70 -20.08 6.64
N GLY A 60 -3.71 -20.12 7.53
CA GLY A 60 -3.75 -20.93 8.75
C GLY A 60 -4.85 -20.52 9.71
N ASP A 61 -5.19 -19.23 9.79
CA ASP A 61 -6.29 -18.71 10.62
C ASP A 61 -7.68 -19.13 10.11
N PHE A 62 -7.77 -19.64 8.86
CA PHE A 62 -8.96 -20.31 8.31
C PHE A 62 -8.85 -21.85 8.37
N GLY A 63 -7.82 -22.39 9.02
CA GLY A 63 -7.58 -23.84 9.07
C GLY A 63 -7.18 -24.46 7.74
N GLY A 64 -6.71 -23.66 6.77
CA GLY A 64 -6.30 -24.13 5.45
C GLY A 64 -7.43 -24.47 4.48
N THR A 65 -8.69 -24.30 4.90
CA THR A 65 -9.87 -24.55 4.06
C THR A 65 -10.90 -23.42 4.19
N LEU A 66 -11.74 -23.26 3.18
CA LEU A 66 -12.84 -22.30 3.16
C LEU A 66 -14.10 -23.00 2.65
N ASN A 67 -15.13 -23.10 3.49
CA ASN A 67 -16.38 -23.81 3.15
C ASN A 67 -16.13 -25.24 2.63
N GLY A 68 -15.15 -25.94 3.21
CA GLY A 68 -14.75 -27.30 2.81
C GLY A 68 -13.86 -27.38 1.56
N LYS A 69 -13.48 -26.24 0.96
CA LYS A 69 -12.55 -26.17 -0.19
C LYS A 69 -11.15 -25.84 0.28
N LYS A 70 -10.12 -26.39 -0.35
CA LYS A 70 -8.72 -26.12 0.02
C LYS A 70 -8.36 -24.67 -0.31
N ILE A 71 -7.56 -24.02 0.54
CA ILE A 71 -6.90 -22.75 0.18
C ILE A 71 -5.46 -23.08 -0.21
N GLU A 72 -5.06 -22.70 -1.42
CA GLU A 72 -3.73 -22.97 -1.96
C GLU A 72 -2.96 -21.67 -2.23
N LEU A 73 -1.70 -21.62 -1.81
CA LEU A 73 -0.79 -20.53 -2.13
C LEU A 73 0.17 -20.97 -3.23
N VAL A 74 0.23 -20.21 -4.32
CA VAL A 74 1.31 -20.30 -5.31
C VAL A 74 2.23 -19.10 -5.16
N ILE A 75 3.53 -19.32 -5.27
CA ILE A 75 4.55 -18.34 -4.89
C ILE A 75 5.52 -18.17 -6.05
N ALA A 76 5.85 -16.92 -6.39
CA ALA A 76 6.87 -16.64 -7.40
C ALA A 76 7.61 -15.34 -7.13
N ASP A 77 8.89 -15.34 -7.48
CA ASP A 77 9.78 -14.18 -7.50
C ASP A 77 9.69 -13.50 -8.86
N ASP A 78 9.25 -12.24 -8.90
CA ASP A 78 9.25 -11.46 -10.14
C ASP A 78 10.63 -10.87 -10.50
N GLN A 79 11.61 -11.04 -9.61
CA GLN A 79 13.00 -10.59 -9.76
C GLN A 79 13.13 -9.09 -10.03
N ASN A 80 12.10 -8.30 -9.69
CA ASN A 80 11.96 -6.90 -10.05
C ASN A 80 12.10 -6.65 -11.57
N LYS A 81 11.67 -7.62 -12.40
CA LYS A 81 11.73 -7.58 -13.87
C LYS A 81 10.33 -7.63 -14.48
N PRO A 82 9.92 -6.62 -15.28
CA PRO A 82 8.58 -6.54 -15.85
C PRO A 82 8.17 -7.75 -16.70
N ASP A 83 9.05 -8.24 -17.55
CA ASP A 83 8.80 -9.41 -18.41
C ASP A 83 8.53 -10.68 -17.59
N ILE A 84 9.34 -10.93 -16.56
CA ILE A 84 9.16 -12.08 -15.66
C ILE A 84 7.86 -11.95 -14.87
N GLY A 85 7.60 -10.80 -14.26
CA GLY A 85 6.40 -10.58 -13.45
C GLY A 85 5.10 -10.71 -14.25
N VAL A 86 5.09 -10.23 -15.50
CA VAL A 86 3.95 -10.35 -16.42
C VAL A 86 3.76 -11.81 -16.87
N ALA A 87 4.85 -12.50 -17.24
CA ALA A 87 4.77 -13.90 -17.65
C ALA A 87 4.25 -14.81 -16.54
N ILE A 88 4.64 -14.57 -15.29
CA ILE A 88 4.11 -15.28 -14.12
C ILE A 88 2.60 -15.06 -14.00
N ALA A 89 2.14 -13.80 -14.06
CA ALA A 89 0.72 -13.49 -13.90
C ALA A 89 -0.14 -14.12 -15.01
N LEU A 90 0.30 -14.05 -16.27
CA LEU A 90 -0.38 -14.70 -17.39
C LEU A 90 -0.48 -16.22 -17.18
N ARG A 91 0.64 -16.88 -16.85
CA ARG A 91 0.65 -18.32 -16.58
C ARG A 91 -0.32 -18.69 -15.44
N TRP A 92 -0.27 -17.95 -14.34
CA TRP A 92 -1.10 -18.20 -13.18
C TRP A 92 -2.59 -18.07 -13.47
N VAL A 93 -2.98 -17.00 -14.15
CA VAL A 93 -4.39 -16.73 -14.41
C VAL A 93 -4.94 -17.60 -15.55
N ASP A 94 -4.18 -17.75 -16.65
CA ASP A 94 -4.68 -18.41 -17.85
C ASP A 94 -4.52 -19.94 -17.80
N ASN A 95 -3.52 -20.47 -17.06
CA ASN A 95 -3.19 -21.90 -17.07
C ASN A 95 -3.31 -22.59 -15.71
N GLU A 96 -3.10 -21.88 -14.61
CA GLU A 96 -3.03 -22.50 -13.27
C GLU A 96 -4.26 -22.21 -12.40
N GLY A 97 -5.23 -21.44 -12.89
CA GLY A 97 -6.48 -21.16 -12.18
C GLY A 97 -6.28 -20.37 -10.89
N VAL A 98 -5.40 -19.37 -10.89
CA VAL A 98 -5.24 -18.45 -9.75
C VAL A 98 -6.43 -17.49 -9.67
N ASP A 99 -7.04 -17.39 -8.50
CA ASP A 99 -8.22 -16.56 -8.25
C ASP A 99 -7.88 -15.13 -7.87
N ALA A 100 -6.81 -14.95 -7.10
CA ALA A 100 -6.34 -13.63 -6.73
C ALA A 100 -4.83 -13.59 -6.70
N ILE A 101 -4.26 -12.44 -7.04
CA ILE A 101 -2.84 -12.18 -6.81
C ILE A 101 -2.73 -11.17 -5.67
N VAL A 102 -1.86 -11.46 -4.71
CA VAL A 102 -1.38 -10.48 -3.71
C VAL A 102 0.04 -10.11 -4.06
N GLY A 103 0.27 -8.81 -4.22
CA GLY A 103 1.51 -8.30 -4.79
C GLY A 103 2.24 -7.34 -3.88
N CYS A 104 3.54 -7.25 -4.10
CA CYS A 104 4.41 -6.17 -3.62
C CYS A 104 5.54 -5.99 -4.64
N SER A 105 5.13 -5.85 -5.89
CA SER A 105 6.04 -5.66 -7.03
C SER A 105 6.30 -4.16 -7.23
N ALA A 106 7.35 -3.82 -7.98
CA ALA A 106 7.52 -2.46 -8.47
C ALA A 106 6.28 -1.98 -9.23
N SER A 107 5.95 -0.69 -9.11
CA SER A 107 4.70 -0.12 -9.65
C SER A 107 4.55 -0.31 -11.16
N SER A 108 5.64 -0.37 -11.93
CA SER A 108 5.61 -0.66 -13.37
C SER A 108 5.14 -2.08 -13.67
N ILE A 109 5.63 -3.06 -12.91
CA ILE A 109 5.23 -4.48 -13.02
C ILE A 109 3.77 -4.63 -12.60
N ALA A 110 3.40 -4.03 -11.47
CA ALA A 110 2.04 -4.08 -10.95
C ALA A 110 1.02 -3.42 -11.91
N LEU A 111 1.38 -2.36 -12.64
CA LEU A 111 0.50 -1.74 -13.62
C LEU A 111 0.18 -2.68 -14.78
N ALA A 112 1.19 -3.37 -15.32
CA ALA A 112 0.98 -4.36 -16.38
C ALA A 112 0.17 -5.57 -15.89
N VAL A 113 0.42 -6.04 -14.66
CA VAL A 113 -0.34 -7.14 -14.04
C VAL A 113 -1.78 -6.73 -13.78
N GLN A 114 -2.03 -5.49 -13.35
CA GLN A 114 -3.38 -4.97 -13.15
C GLN A 114 -4.23 -5.09 -14.42
N ASP A 115 -3.67 -4.77 -15.60
CA ASP A 115 -4.41 -4.88 -16.85
C ASP A 115 -4.82 -6.33 -17.16
N ILE A 116 -3.95 -7.30 -16.87
CA ILE A 116 -4.26 -8.73 -16.98
C ILE A 116 -5.40 -9.09 -16.02
N MET A 117 -5.26 -8.75 -14.75
CA MET A 117 -6.23 -9.08 -13.70
C MET A 117 -7.59 -8.43 -13.96
N LYS A 118 -7.60 -7.18 -14.44
CA LYS A 118 -8.82 -6.47 -14.88
C LYS A 118 -9.50 -7.19 -16.05
N ASN A 119 -8.75 -7.54 -17.09
CA ASN A 119 -9.30 -8.21 -18.27
C ASN A 119 -9.81 -9.63 -17.97
N ARG A 120 -9.24 -10.29 -16.96
CA ARG A 120 -9.65 -11.63 -16.50
C ARG A 120 -10.64 -11.60 -15.33
N LYS A 121 -11.03 -10.41 -14.87
CA LYS A 121 -11.91 -10.21 -13.72
C LYS A 121 -11.46 -10.99 -12.49
N LYS A 122 -10.17 -10.94 -12.17
CA LYS A 122 -9.58 -11.58 -10.98
C LYS A 122 -9.08 -10.50 -10.02
N PRO A 123 -9.32 -10.60 -8.70
CA PRO A 123 -8.83 -9.62 -7.73
C PRO A 123 -7.30 -9.50 -7.70
N TYR A 124 -6.81 -8.26 -7.68
CA TYR A 124 -5.40 -7.93 -7.49
C TYR A 124 -5.22 -7.05 -6.26
N LEU A 125 -4.57 -7.58 -5.23
CA LEU A 125 -4.43 -6.96 -3.92
C LEU A 125 -3.01 -6.42 -3.77
N LEU A 126 -2.83 -5.10 -3.85
CA LEU A 126 -1.53 -4.44 -3.75
C LEU A 126 -1.16 -4.24 -2.26
N ALA A 127 -0.24 -5.06 -1.77
CA ALA A 127 0.25 -5.11 -0.40
C ALA A 127 1.73 -4.67 -0.31
N GLY A 128 2.02 -3.47 -0.81
CA GLY A 128 3.37 -2.87 -0.77
C GLY A 128 3.80 -2.14 -2.05
N THR A 129 2.94 -2.13 -3.08
CA THR A 129 3.08 -1.26 -4.24
C THR A 129 2.44 0.11 -3.97
N ALA A 130 3.17 1.20 -4.26
CA ALA A 130 2.83 2.54 -3.78
C ALA A 130 2.40 3.55 -4.88
N GLY A 131 2.23 3.16 -6.14
CA GLY A 131 1.81 4.12 -7.18
C GLY A 131 0.43 4.71 -6.90
N SER A 132 0.29 6.02 -6.68
CA SER A 132 -1.03 6.64 -6.44
C SER A 132 -1.97 6.60 -7.66
N PHE A 133 -1.45 6.31 -8.85
CA PHE A 133 -2.26 6.13 -10.06
C PHE A 133 -3.19 4.90 -9.99
N PHE A 134 -2.87 3.89 -9.15
CA PHE A 134 -3.68 2.68 -8.95
C PHE A 134 -5.07 2.96 -8.37
N THR A 135 -5.24 4.07 -7.67
CA THR A 135 -6.53 4.52 -7.10
C THR A 135 -6.94 5.89 -7.67
N ASN A 136 -6.40 6.24 -8.84
CA ASN A 136 -6.67 7.49 -9.54
C ASN A 136 -6.94 7.24 -11.04
N ASP A 137 -6.17 7.82 -11.94
CA ASP A 137 -6.36 7.77 -13.40
C ASP A 137 -6.15 6.38 -14.02
N LYS A 138 -5.52 5.47 -13.29
CA LYS A 138 -5.34 4.06 -13.69
C LYS A 138 -6.09 3.10 -12.76
N CYS A 139 -7.14 3.56 -12.09
CA CYS A 139 -7.91 2.70 -11.21
C CYS A 139 -8.56 1.52 -11.94
N SER A 140 -8.76 0.42 -11.20
CA SER A 140 -9.36 -0.81 -11.71
C SER A 140 -10.41 -1.34 -10.75
N PRO A 141 -11.55 -1.85 -11.24
CA PRO A 141 -12.57 -2.44 -10.37
C PRO A 141 -12.05 -3.68 -9.63
N MET A 142 -11.01 -4.33 -10.18
CA MET A 142 -10.40 -5.55 -9.65
C MET A 142 -9.21 -5.29 -8.72
N THR A 143 -8.83 -4.04 -8.49
CA THR A 143 -7.62 -3.73 -7.71
C THR A 143 -7.94 -3.06 -6.40
N THR A 144 -7.18 -3.41 -5.35
CA THR A 144 -7.21 -2.71 -4.06
C THR A 144 -5.80 -2.42 -3.58
N GLN A 145 -5.60 -1.32 -2.86
CA GLN A 145 -4.29 -0.87 -2.37
C GLN A 145 -4.28 -0.70 -0.86
N TRP A 146 -3.39 -1.42 -0.17
CA TRP A 146 -3.52 -1.74 1.27
C TRP A 146 -2.53 -1.03 2.21
N VAL A 147 -1.46 -0.42 1.68
CA VAL A 147 -0.34 0.11 2.50
C VAL A 147 -0.32 1.64 2.47
N VAL A 148 0.43 2.22 1.55
CA VAL A 148 0.54 3.66 1.28
C VAL A 148 0.63 3.87 -0.21
N ASP A 149 0.43 5.11 -0.64
CA ASP A 149 0.75 5.54 -1.99
C ASP A 149 1.64 6.80 -2.00
N THR A 150 2.11 7.16 -3.20
CA THR A 150 2.96 8.33 -3.43
C THR A 150 2.24 9.67 -3.24
N TYR A 151 0.93 9.70 -2.99
CA TYR A 151 0.17 10.92 -2.68
C TYR A 151 0.04 11.09 -1.16
N ALA A 152 -0.48 10.06 -0.49
CA ALA A 152 -0.85 10.11 0.91
C ALA A 152 0.36 10.21 1.83
N GLN A 153 1.43 9.47 1.54
CA GLN A 153 2.62 9.43 2.38
C GLN A 153 3.33 10.81 2.45
N PRO A 154 3.61 11.51 1.32
CA PRO A 154 4.12 12.88 1.39
C PRO A 154 3.11 13.87 1.98
N LYS A 155 1.84 13.83 1.58
CA LYS A 155 0.79 14.74 2.08
C LYS A 155 0.64 14.66 3.60
N ALA A 156 0.57 13.46 4.14
CA ALA A 156 0.45 13.20 5.57
C ALA A 156 1.68 13.72 6.34
N THR A 157 2.88 13.48 5.80
CA THR A 157 4.14 13.96 6.40
C THR A 157 4.20 15.49 6.42
N VAL A 158 3.86 16.14 5.31
CA VAL A 158 3.77 17.60 5.21
C VAL A 158 2.73 18.16 6.18
N LYS A 159 1.51 17.60 6.19
CA LYS A 159 0.43 18.02 7.10
C LYS A 159 0.85 17.93 8.57
N ALA A 160 1.46 16.81 8.97
CA ALA A 160 1.92 16.61 10.35
C ALA A 160 2.98 17.64 10.77
N LEU A 161 3.89 17.99 9.86
CA LEU A 161 4.97 18.93 10.14
C LEU A 161 4.50 20.38 10.13
N LEU A 162 3.61 20.76 9.23
CA LEU A 162 2.98 22.09 9.24
C LEU A 162 2.19 22.32 10.53
N ALA A 163 1.47 21.31 11.03
CA ALA A 163 0.78 21.38 12.32
C ALA A 163 1.74 21.58 13.52
N GLN A 164 3.03 21.27 13.34
CA GLN A 164 4.10 21.51 14.32
C GLN A 164 4.84 22.85 14.08
N GLY A 165 4.34 23.70 13.19
CA GLY A 165 4.95 25.00 12.86
C GLY A 165 6.17 24.90 11.94
N ILE A 166 6.38 23.76 11.28
CA ILE A 166 7.44 23.55 10.29
C ILE A 166 6.95 24.01 8.92
N ASP A 167 7.00 25.33 8.70
CA ASP A 167 6.37 26.05 7.60
C ASP A 167 7.32 26.45 6.46
N SER A 168 8.64 26.32 6.61
CA SER A 168 9.62 26.64 5.57
C SER A 168 10.43 25.41 5.15
N TRP A 169 10.45 25.14 3.85
CA TRP A 169 10.94 23.90 3.29
C TRP A 169 11.97 24.15 2.18
N PHE A 170 13.03 23.36 2.17
CA PHE A 170 13.99 23.29 1.08
C PHE A 170 14.09 21.85 0.58
N PHE A 171 14.20 21.65 -0.72
CA PHE A 171 14.28 20.30 -1.30
C PHE A 171 15.70 19.92 -1.70
N LEU A 172 16.11 18.72 -1.32
CA LEU A 172 17.21 18.00 -1.95
C LEU A 172 16.59 16.92 -2.85
N THR A 173 16.73 17.10 -4.16
CA THR A 173 15.98 16.33 -5.16
C THR A 173 16.91 15.62 -6.11
N VAL A 174 16.67 14.33 -6.33
CA VAL A 174 17.43 13.56 -7.32
C VAL A 174 16.99 13.93 -8.75
N ASP A 175 17.95 14.15 -9.65
CA ASP A 175 17.72 14.71 -10.99
C ASP A 175 17.19 13.69 -12.00
N TYR A 176 16.01 13.14 -11.72
CA TYR A 176 15.21 12.38 -12.68
C TYR A 176 13.72 12.51 -12.38
N ALA A 177 12.88 11.87 -13.21
CA ALA A 177 11.43 12.03 -13.17
C ALA A 177 10.81 11.77 -11.78
N PHE A 178 11.31 10.77 -11.04
CA PHE A 178 10.82 10.44 -9.71
C PHE A 178 11.01 11.59 -8.71
N GLY A 179 12.25 12.10 -8.56
CA GLY A 179 12.54 13.17 -7.60
C GLY A 179 11.76 14.44 -7.93
N LYS A 180 11.71 14.80 -9.21
CA LYS A 180 10.96 15.98 -9.70
C LYS A 180 9.46 15.86 -9.42
N ALA A 181 8.86 14.69 -9.63
CA ALA A 181 7.46 14.46 -9.34
C ALA A 181 7.16 14.57 -7.84
N TRP A 182 7.98 13.95 -6.99
CA TRP A 182 7.84 14.04 -5.53
C TRP A 182 8.00 15.47 -5.00
N GLN A 183 8.99 16.21 -5.48
CA GLN A 183 9.12 17.63 -5.13
C GLN A 183 7.88 18.42 -5.54
N ALA A 184 7.39 18.24 -6.76
CA ALA A 184 6.24 18.98 -7.27
C ALA A 184 4.98 18.70 -6.43
N ASP A 185 4.70 17.44 -6.08
CA ASP A 185 3.52 17.10 -5.28
C ASP A 185 3.66 17.55 -3.82
N ALA A 186 4.83 17.35 -3.20
CA ALA A 186 5.08 17.84 -1.85
C ALA A 186 4.98 19.37 -1.78
N THR A 187 5.46 20.10 -2.79
CA THR A 187 5.32 21.56 -2.89
C THR A 187 3.86 21.98 -2.85
N LYS A 188 2.98 21.34 -3.64
CA LYS A 188 1.54 21.61 -3.62
C LYS A 188 0.95 21.41 -2.23
N PHE A 189 1.31 20.33 -1.54
CA PHE A 189 0.81 20.06 -0.18
C PHE A 189 1.32 21.09 0.83
N ILE A 190 2.58 21.50 0.70
CA ILE A 190 3.21 22.51 1.58
C ILE A 190 2.47 23.83 1.43
N GLU A 191 2.31 24.31 0.19
CA GLU A 191 1.65 25.59 -0.11
C GLU A 191 0.16 25.56 0.26
N ALA A 192 -0.56 24.48 -0.06
CA ALA A 192 -1.96 24.32 0.32
C ALA A 192 -2.18 24.31 1.84
N GLY A 193 -1.18 23.84 2.61
CA GLY A 193 -1.18 23.88 4.07
C GLY A 193 -0.63 25.16 4.68
N GLY A 194 -0.33 26.19 3.87
CA GLY A 194 0.17 27.49 4.33
C GLY A 194 1.68 27.57 4.58
N GLY A 195 2.44 26.54 4.20
CA GLY A 195 3.89 26.55 4.19
C GLY A 195 4.47 27.20 2.93
N LYS A 196 5.80 27.31 2.88
CA LYS A 196 6.55 27.87 1.75
C LYS A 196 7.75 27.01 1.40
N VAL A 197 7.99 26.87 0.09
CA VAL A 197 9.23 26.28 -0.44
C VAL A 197 10.22 27.42 -0.71
N VAL A 198 11.31 27.47 0.06
CA VAL A 198 12.30 28.56 -0.01
C VAL A 198 13.45 28.25 -0.98
N GLY A 199 13.49 27.04 -1.53
CA GLY A 199 14.44 26.64 -2.56
C GLY A 199 14.49 25.15 -2.79
N SER A 200 15.29 24.75 -3.76
CA SER A 200 15.60 23.35 -4.05
C SER A 200 16.95 23.23 -4.72
N VAL A 201 17.60 22.08 -4.58
CA VAL A 201 18.80 21.73 -5.34
C VAL A 201 18.65 20.33 -5.94
N LEU A 202 19.12 20.18 -7.18
CA LEU A 202 19.16 18.91 -7.88
C LEU A 202 20.52 18.24 -7.65
N HIS A 203 20.50 16.94 -7.33
CA HIS A 203 21.71 16.12 -7.27
C HIS A 203 21.63 14.97 -8.30
N PRO A 204 22.76 14.49 -8.86
CA PRO A 204 22.79 13.33 -9.73
C PRO A 204 22.26 12.06 -9.04
N LEU A 205 21.67 11.14 -9.80
CA LEU A 205 21.33 9.79 -9.32
C LEU A 205 22.60 9.01 -8.95
N ASN A 206 22.54 8.23 -7.87
CA ASN A 206 23.66 7.45 -7.34
C ASN A 206 24.85 8.32 -6.88
N SER A 207 24.56 9.44 -6.25
CA SER A 207 25.56 10.33 -5.66
C SER A 207 26.11 9.74 -4.36
N SER A 208 27.42 9.46 -4.33
CA SER A 208 28.14 9.07 -3.12
C SER A 208 28.49 10.26 -2.22
N ASP A 209 28.63 11.46 -2.80
CA ASP A 209 28.90 12.71 -2.10
C ASP A 209 27.77 13.71 -2.36
N LEU A 210 27.08 14.10 -1.29
CA LEU A 210 25.98 15.06 -1.29
C LEU A 210 26.32 16.33 -0.49
N SER A 211 27.57 16.49 -0.06
CA SER A 211 28.03 17.56 0.85
C SER A 211 27.65 18.96 0.37
N SER A 212 28.00 19.31 -0.87
CA SER A 212 27.73 20.66 -1.42
C SER A 212 26.23 20.97 -1.52
N PHE A 213 25.41 19.97 -1.86
CA PHE A 213 23.95 20.11 -1.93
C PHE A 213 23.34 20.27 -0.53
N LEU A 214 23.85 19.53 0.46
CA LEU A 214 23.45 19.65 1.85
C LEU A 214 23.85 21.01 2.45
N LEU A 215 25.04 21.51 2.16
CA LEU A 215 25.45 22.86 2.58
C LEU A 215 24.58 23.96 1.96
N THR A 216 24.15 23.78 0.71
CA THR A 216 23.18 24.69 0.06
C THR A 216 21.83 24.65 0.78
N ALA A 217 21.35 23.46 1.13
CA ALA A 217 20.14 23.27 1.92
C ALA A 217 20.26 23.91 3.33
N GLN A 218 21.44 23.80 3.96
CA GLN A 218 21.73 24.42 5.24
C GLN A 218 21.68 25.95 5.19
N ALA A 219 22.32 26.54 4.17
CA ALA A 219 22.34 27.99 3.97
C ALA A 219 20.95 28.59 3.71
N SER A 220 19.97 27.78 3.27
CA SER A 220 18.59 28.25 3.03
C SER A 220 17.86 28.69 4.30
N GLY A 221 18.27 28.22 5.49
CA GLY A 221 17.58 28.48 6.75
C GLY A 221 16.16 27.89 6.83
N ALA A 222 15.77 26.99 5.92
CA ALA A 222 14.49 26.29 5.99
C ALA A 222 14.36 25.48 7.28
N LYS A 223 13.17 25.39 7.87
CA LYS A 223 12.93 24.53 9.04
C LYS A 223 13.00 23.04 8.68
N ALA A 224 12.64 22.69 7.44
CA ALA A 224 12.68 21.33 6.92
C ALA A 224 13.51 21.22 5.64
N ILE A 225 14.30 20.15 5.55
CA ILE A 225 14.94 19.67 4.32
C ILE A 225 14.18 18.42 3.85
N ALA A 226 13.36 18.58 2.82
CA ALA A 226 12.68 17.46 2.18
C ALA A 226 13.64 16.69 1.28
N LEU A 227 13.74 15.39 1.52
CA LEU A 227 14.56 14.47 0.74
C LEU A 227 13.69 13.82 -0.33
N ALA A 228 13.67 14.42 -1.52
CA ALA A 228 12.99 13.89 -2.69
C ALA A 228 13.93 12.94 -3.47
N ASN A 229 14.42 11.91 -2.78
CA ASN A 229 15.27 10.85 -3.30
C ASN A 229 14.97 9.53 -2.55
N SER A 230 15.69 8.46 -2.87
CA SER A 230 15.48 7.14 -2.25
C SER A 230 16.78 6.31 -2.28
N GLY A 231 16.72 5.08 -1.74
CA GLY A 231 17.82 4.12 -1.85
C GLY A 231 19.16 4.64 -1.29
N ALA A 232 20.24 4.43 -2.04
CA ALA A 232 21.59 4.83 -1.65
C ALA A 232 21.74 6.36 -1.51
N ASP A 233 21.11 7.14 -2.40
CA ASP A 233 21.13 8.61 -2.33
C ASP A 233 20.52 9.10 -1.02
N PHE A 234 19.39 8.52 -0.62
CA PHE A 234 18.75 8.83 0.67
C PHE A 234 19.64 8.45 1.85
N ALA A 235 20.20 7.24 1.86
CA ALA A 235 21.08 6.79 2.93
C ALA A 235 22.33 7.68 3.07
N ASN A 236 22.94 8.08 1.95
CA ASN A 236 24.09 8.98 1.92
C ASN A 236 23.71 10.38 2.40
N ALA A 237 22.55 10.90 1.97
CA ALA A 237 22.05 12.22 2.37
C ALA A 237 21.88 12.30 3.89
N ILE A 238 21.24 11.29 4.49
CA ILE A 238 21.01 11.22 5.93
C ILE A 238 22.33 11.18 6.70
N LYS A 239 23.26 10.28 6.31
CA LYS A 239 24.57 10.14 6.96
C LYS A 239 25.36 11.44 6.94
N GLN A 240 25.51 12.02 5.76
CA GLN A 240 26.29 13.25 5.59
C GLN A 240 25.61 14.45 6.27
N ALA A 241 24.29 14.55 6.25
CA ALA A 241 23.57 15.60 6.96
C ALA A 241 23.82 15.55 8.48
N GLN A 242 23.96 14.35 9.05
CA GLN A 242 24.35 14.19 10.45
C GLN A 242 25.81 14.56 10.69
N GLU A 243 26.74 14.13 9.82
CA GLU A 243 28.16 14.46 9.90
C GLU A 243 28.42 15.98 9.87
N PHE A 244 27.69 16.71 9.02
CA PHE A 244 27.75 18.17 8.93
C PHE A 244 26.90 18.88 9.99
N GLY A 245 26.13 18.14 10.82
CA GLY A 245 25.33 18.69 11.89
C GLY A 245 24.12 19.52 11.45
N LEU A 246 23.59 19.30 10.23
CA LEU A 246 22.38 19.97 9.73
C LEU A 246 21.18 19.76 10.65
N THR A 247 21.10 18.58 11.26
CA THR A 247 20.02 18.15 12.15
C THR A 247 19.95 18.94 13.46
N LYS A 248 20.95 19.78 13.75
CA LYS A 248 20.93 20.69 14.91
C LYS A 248 19.97 21.86 14.74
N SER A 249 19.69 22.27 13.50
CA SER A 249 18.88 23.46 13.20
C SER A 249 17.77 23.22 12.19
N GLN A 250 17.79 22.10 11.46
CA GLN A 250 16.79 21.77 10.44
C GLN A 250 16.35 20.31 10.56
N LEU A 251 15.09 20.04 10.28
CA LEU A 251 14.55 18.69 10.25
C LEU A 251 14.80 18.05 8.88
N LEU A 252 15.39 16.86 8.86
CA LEU A 252 15.41 16.03 7.65
C LEU A 252 14.05 15.34 7.53
N VAL A 253 13.44 15.45 6.35
CA VAL A 253 12.10 14.95 6.08
C VAL A 253 12.14 13.96 4.91
N PRO A 254 12.17 12.64 5.18
CA PRO A 254 11.90 11.66 4.14
C PRO A 254 10.48 11.82 3.61
N LEU A 255 10.32 11.83 2.29
CA LEU A 255 9.00 11.79 1.65
C LEU A 255 8.43 10.36 1.54
N GLY A 256 9.25 9.35 1.88
CA GLY A 256 8.84 7.97 2.09
C GLY A 256 9.96 7.20 2.79
N LEU A 257 9.62 6.54 3.91
CA LEU A 257 10.56 5.71 4.67
C LEU A 257 9.80 4.60 5.37
N MET A 258 10.23 3.36 5.14
CA MET A 258 9.69 2.18 5.83
C MET A 258 10.63 1.73 6.96
N ILE A 259 10.11 0.90 7.87
CA ILE A 259 10.90 0.40 8.99
C ILE A 259 12.08 -0.47 8.57
N SER A 260 11.97 -1.24 7.47
CA SER A 260 13.10 -2.02 6.93
C SER A 260 14.26 -1.11 6.49
N GLN A 261 13.96 0.04 5.89
CA GLN A 261 14.99 1.02 5.52
C GLN A 261 15.56 1.72 6.75
N THR A 262 14.72 1.98 7.76
CA THR A 262 15.17 2.52 9.05
C THR A 262 16.15 1.57 9.73
N HIS A 263 15.89 0.26 9.67
CA HIS A 263 16.80 -0.78 10.16
C HIS A 263 18.14 -0.72 9.43
N GLY A 264 18.12 -0.72 8.09
CA GLY A 264 19.34 -0.74 7.27
C GLY A 264 20.22 0.50 7.41
N ILE A 265 19.62 1.68 7.64
CA ILE A 265 20.37 2.93 7.86
C ILE A 265 20.83 3.05 9.31
N GLY A 266 19.96 2.70 10.27
CA GLY A 266 20.27 2.70 11.70
C GLY A 266 19.86 3.98 12.43
N LEU A 267 19.57 3.84 13.73
CA LEU A 267 19.09 4.94 14.58
C LEU A 267 20.12 6.05 14.80
N LYS A 268 21.42 5.75 14.72
CA LYS A 268 22.45 6.77 14.89
C LYS A 268 22.28 7.91 13.88
N ASP A 269 21.99 7.55 12.64
CA ASP A 269 21.91 8.50 11.53
C ASP A 269 20.48 9.04 11.36
N LEU A 270 19.46 8.26 11.75
CA LEU A 270 18.05 8.63 11.61
C LEU A 270 17.40 9.21 12.87
N GLN A 271 18.10 9.31 14.00
CA GLN A 271 17.51 9.81 15.24
C GLN A 271 16.83 11.17 15.03
N ASN A 272 15.64 11.30 15.61
CA ASN A 272 14.77 12.47 15.54
C ASN A 272 14.20 12.82 14.16
N VAL A 273 14.48 12.04 13.11
CA VAL A 273 13.76 12.18 11.84
C VAL A 273 12.25 12.00 12.08
N ARG A 274 11.46 12.89 11.47
CA ARG A 274 10.00 12.86 11.53
C ARG A 274 9.46 12.28 10.22
N LEU A 275 8.54 11.34 10.34
CA LEU A 275 7.92 10.66 9.21
C LEU A 275 6.45 10.35 9.49
N THR A 276 5.78 9.81 8.49
CA THR A 276 4.52 9.09 8.70
C THR A 276 4.70 7.62 8.34
N THR A 277 3.86 6.74 8.88
CA THR A 277 3.85 5.31 8.52
C THR A 277 2.41 4.79 8.55
N PRO A 278 2.04 3.85 7.66
CA PRO A 278 0.72 3.22 7.71
C PRO A 278 0.59 2.22 8.86
N PHE A 279 1.71 1.70 9.39
CA PHE A 279 1.70 0.61 10.35
C PHE A 279 2.97 0.60 11.21
N TYR A 280 2.80 0.30 12.49
CA TYR A 280 3.93 0.00 13.38
C TYR A 280 3.59 -1.20 14.26
N TRP A 281 4.49 -2.18 14.28
CA TRP A 281 4.27 -3.47 14.92
C TRP A 281 4.04 -3.36 16.43
N ASP A 282 4.70 -2.40 17.09
CA ASP A 282 4.61 -2.16 18.54
C ASP A 282 3.59 -1.08 18.94
N MET A 283 2.59 -0.81 18.10
CA MET A 283 1.62 0.27 18.36
C MET A 283 0.52 -0.12 19.35
N THR A 284 -0.02 -1.34 19.26
CA THR A 284 -1.17 -1.81 20.04
C THR A 284 -0.92 -3.21 20.63
N PRO A 285 -1.67 -3.65 21.65
CA PRO A 285 -1.60 -5.04 22.12
C PRO A 285 -1.83 -6.06 21.00
N GLU A 286 -2.76 -5.79 20.08
CA GLU A 286 -3.10 -6.64 18.95
C GLU A 286 -1.97 -6.70 17.92
N SER A 287 -1.38 -5.55 17.57
CA SER A 287 -0.24 -5.52 16.65
C SER A 287 0.98 -6.22 17.22
N ARG A 288 1.26 -6.06 18.53
CA ARG A 288 2.32 -6.81 19.22
C ARG A 288 2.07 -8.31 19.23
N ALA A 289 0.85 -8.71 19.55
CA ALA A 289 0.48 -10.13 19.59
C ALA A 289 0.64 -10.79 18.22
N PHE A 290 0.19 -10.10 17.16
CA PHE A 290 0.37 -10.61 15.80
C PHE A 290 1.84 -10.59 15.35
N ALA A 291 2.60 -9.53 15.67
CA ALA A 291 4.03 -9.46 15.38
C ALA A 291 4.82 -10.60 16.07
N LYS A 292 4.44 -10.98 17.30
CA LYS A 292 5.01 -12.14 17.98
C LYS A 292 4.73 -13.44 17.23
N ARG A 293 3.48 -13.70 16.85
CA ARG A 293 3.11 -14.88 16.03
C ARG A 293 3.89 -14.92 14.71
N TYR A 294 4.03 -13.76 14.07
CA TYR A 294 4.79 -13.62 12.84
C TYR A 294 6.27 -13.94 13.05
N ALA A 295 6.89 -13.41 14.10
CA ALA A 295 8.28 -13.68 14.45
C ALA A 295 8.51 -15.18 14.74
N GLU A 296 7.60 -15.84 15.47
CA GLU A 296 7.65 -17.29 15.72
C GLU A 296 7.60 -18.10 14.42
N ALA A 297 6.77 -17.69 13.45
CA ALA A 297 6.65 -18.37 12.16
C ALA A 297 7.81 -18.11 11.17
N THR A 298 8.67 -17.13 11.46
CA THR A 298 9.70 -16.63 10.52
C THR A 298 11.10 -16.60 11.08
N ASN A 299 11.34 -17.24 12.24
CA ASN A 299 12.63 -17.20 12.94
C ASN A 299 13.08 -15.76 13.27
N GLY A 300 12.15 -14.94 13.76
CA GLY A 300 12.43 -13.60 14.29
C GLY A 300 12.45 -12.48 13.25
N GLN A 301 11.93 -12.68 12.04
CA GLN A 301 11.82 -11.59 11.08
C GLN A 301 10.85 -10.50 11.55
N LEU A 302 11.15 -9.26 11.19
CA LEU A 302 10.26 -8.12 11.40
C LEU A 302 8.97 -8.25 10.58
N LEU A 303 7.85 -8.04 11.25
CA LEU A 303 6.58 -7.69 10.62
C LEU A 303 6.58 -6.18 10.30
N ASN A 304 6.76 -5.85 9.03
CA ASN A 304 6.70 -4.47 8.53
C ASN A 304 5.37 -4.21 7.82
N GLU A 305 5.23 -3.03 7.23
CA GLU A 305 4.01 -2.53 6.61
C GLU A 305 3.51 -3.42 5.44
N GLY A 306 4.41 -3.86 4.55
CA GLY A 306 4.05 -4.71 3.41
C GLY A 306 3.63 -6.13 3.82
N LYS A 307 4.34 -6.71 4.78
CA LYS A 307 4.05 -8.05 5.33
C LYS A 307 2.72 -8.05 6.10
N ALA A 308 2.48 -7.02 6.91
CA ALA A 308 1.23 -6.81 7.63
C ALA A 308 0.04 -6.66 6.67
N ALA A 309 0.18 -5.82 5.64
CA ALA A 309 -0.85 -5.65 4.61
C ALA A 309 -1.10 -6.92 3.79
N THR A 310 -0.09 -7.76 3.56
CA THR A 310 -0.28 -9.05 2.87
C THR A 310 -1.23 -9.95 3.67
N TYR A 311 -1.01 -10.08 4.98
CA TYR A 311 -1.92 -10.83 5.86
C TYR A 311 -3.32 -10.23 5.83
N SER A 312 -3.43 -8.90 5.99
CA SER A 312 -4.71 -8.18 6.04
C SER A 312 -5.51 -8.37 4.75
N ALA A 313 -4.88 -8.17 3.59
CA ALA A 313 -5.49 -8.31 2.29
C ALA A 313 -6.04 -9.72 2.04
N ILE A 314 -5.26 -10.75 2.37
CA ILE A 314 -5.67 -12.15 2.20
C ILE A 314 -6.79 -12.50 3.17
N THR A 315 -6.69 -12.08 4.43
CA THR A 315 -7.74 -12.31 5.43
C THR A 315 -9.06 -11.69 4.99
N HIS A 316 -9.04 -10.47 4.47
CA HIS A 316 -10.23 -9.79 3.98
C HIS A 316 -10.79 -10.44 2.71
N TYR A 317 -9.91 -10.83 1.77
CA TYR A 317 -10.30 -11.57 0.57
C TYR A 317 -10.98 -12.90 0.91
N LEU A 318 -10.40 -13.70 1.80
CA LEU A 318 -10.98 -14.98 2.21
C LEU A 318 -12.32 -14.81 2.92
N LYS A 319 -12.49 -13.79 3.78
CA LYS A 319 -13.80 -13.42 4.35
C LYS A 319 -14.82 -13.10 3.26
N ALA A 320 -14.41 -12.36 2.23
CA ALA A 320 -15.29 -12.00 1.12
C ALA A 320 -15.68 -13.21 0.26
N VAL A 321 -14.75 -14.10 -0.06
CA VAL A 321 -15.04 -15.36 -0.76
C VAL A 321 -16.00 -16.22 0.05
N ALA A 322 -15.80 -16.32 1.38
CA ALA A 322 -16.69 -17.08 2.25
C ALA A 322 -18.12 -16.52 2.23
N ALA A 323 -18.26 -15.21 2.36
CA ALA A 323 -19.55 -14.52 2.38
C ALA A 323 -20.26 -14.57 1.02
N ALA A 324 -19.52 -14.46 -0.09
CA ALA A 324 -20.05 -14.60 -1.44
C ALA A 324 -20.35 -16.07 -1.81
N SER A 325 -19.77 -17.03 -1.09
CA SER A 325 -19.76 -18.46 -1.44
C SER A 325 -19.30 -18.71 -2.89
N SER A 326 -18.36 -17.88 -3.37
CA SER A 326 -17.92 -17.81 -4.75
C SER A 326 -16.54 -17.17 -4.84
N ASP A 327 -15.75 -17.61 -5.81
CA ASP A 327 -14.47 -17.03 -6.24
C ASP A 327 -14.59 -16.17 -7.52
N ASP A 328 -15.83 -15.83 -7.94
CA ASP A 328 -16.07 -14.86 -9.00
C ASP A 328 -15.54 -13.49 -8.59
N GLY A 329 -14.63 -12.91 -9.40
CA GLY A 329 -13.92 -11.70 -8.99
C GLY A 329 -14.83 -10.48 -8.85
N ASP A 330 -15.87 -10.34 -9.67
CA ASP A 330 -16.82 -9.23 -9.55
C ASP A 330 -17.64 -9.34 -8.25
N ALA A 331 -18.11 -10.54 -7.91
CA ALA A 331 -18.82 -10.82 -6.66
C ALA A 331 -17.91 -10.60 -5.43
N VAL A 332 -16.69 -11.13 -5.46
CA VAL A 332 -15.73 -11.02 -4.36
C VAL A 332 -15.31 -9.56 -4.16
N MET A 333 -14.96 -8.82 -5.22
CA MET A 333 -14.58 -7.40 -5.10
C MET A 333 -15.72 -6.54 -4.57
N ARG A 334 -16.97 -6.81 -4.98
CA ARG A 334 -18.15 -6.14 -4.43
C ARG A 334 -18.29 -6.43 -2.94
N GLN A 335 -18.13 -7.69 -2.54
CA GLN A 335 -18.20 -8.09 -1.13
C GLN A 335 -17.07 -7.44 -0.30
N MET A 336 -15.84 -7.39 -0.83
CA MET A 336 -14.71 -6.73 -0.19
C MET A 336 -14.97 -5.23 0.04
N LYS A 337 -15.56 -4.54 -0.94
CA LYS A 337 -15.88 -3.09 -0.85
C LYS A 337 -17.05 -2.79 0.08
N ASN A 338 -18.00 -3.71 0.22
CA ASN A 338 -19.16 -3.56 1.10
C ASN A 338 -18.91 -3.99 2.56
N THR A 339 -17.77 -4.63 2.84
CA THR A 339 -17.44 -5.14 4.17
C THR A 339 -16.33 -4.30 4.78
N PRO A 340 -16.53 -3.70 5.97
CA PRO A 340 -15.45 -3.04 6.69
C PRO A 340 -14.34 -4.03 7.08
N ILE A 341 -13.09 -3.62 6.86
CA ILE A 341 -11.90 -4.35 7.29
C ILE A 341 -11.81 -4.27 8.81
N ASN A 342 -11.71 -5.45 9.43
CA ASN A 342 -11.53 -5.63 10.86
C ASN A 342 -10.52 -6.76 11.10
N ASP A 343 -9.32 -6.39 11.54
CA ASP A 343 -8.21 -7.29 11.82
C ASP A 343 -7.34 -6.78 12.99
N PHE A 344 -6.08 -7.22 13.07
CA PHE A 344 -5.16 -6.85 14.14
C PHE A 344 -4.64 -5.41 14.07
N GLU A 345 -4.67 -4.77 12.89
CA GLU A 345 -4.16 -3.40 12.68
C GLU A 345 -5.25 -2.39 12.33
N MET A 346 -6.37 -2.83 11.74
CA MET A 346 -7.45 -1.98 11.26
C MET A 346 -8.78 -2.33 11.94
N LYS A 347 -9.50 -1.29 12.36
CA LYS A 347 -10.85 -1.38 12.94
C LYS A 347 -11.80 -0.53 12.11
N ASN A 348 -12.86 -1.16 11.59
CA ASN A 348 -13.90 -0.52 10.79
C ASN A 348 -13.36 0.34 9.62
N VAL A 349 -12.34 -0.15 8.91
CA VAL A 349 -11.74 0.56 7.76
C VAL A 349 -12.46 0.18 6.47
N SER A 350 -12.80 1.15 5.63
CA SER A 350 -13.49 0.90 4.35
C SER A 350 -12.53 0.77 3.17
N ILE A 351 -13.00 0.11 2.11
CA ILE A 351 -12.38 0.14 0.79
C ILE A 351 -13.24 1.02 -0.10
N ARG A 352 -12.68 2.13 -0.59
CA ARG A 352 -13.38 3.05 -1.48
C ARG A 352 -13.55 2.45 -2.88
N ALA A 353 -14.47 2.99 -3.68
CA ALA A 353 -14.85 2.42 -4.98
C ALA A 353 -13.68 2.27 -5.98
N ASP A 354 -12.71 3.18 -5.92
CA ASP A 354 -11.45 3.17 -6.69
C ASP A 354 -10.44 2.10 -6.22
N GLY A 355 -10.73 1.37 -5.15
CA GLY A 355 -9.86 0.35 -4.57
C GLY A 355 -8.98 0.84 -3.42
N GLN A 356 -9.08 2.11 -3.02
CA GLN A 356 -8.28 2.64 -1.93
C GLN A 356 -8.74 2.09 -0.58
N VAL A 357 -7.86 1.41 0.17
CA VAL A 357 -8.10 1.13 1.59
C VAL A 357 -7.95 2.44 2.36
N MET A 358 -9.03 2.92 2.98
CA MET A 358 -9.10 4.20 3.68
C MET A 358 -8.58 4.08 5.11
N ARG A 359 -7.33 3.63 5.27
CA ARG A 359 -6.68 3.47 6.60
C ARG A 359 -6.12 4.79 7.13
N PRO A 360 -6.02 4.97 8.46
CA PRO A 360 -5.27 6.10 9.02
C PRO A 360 -3.77 5.93 8.74
N LEU A 361 -3.04 7.05 8.77
CA LEU A 361 -1.58 7.07 8.83
C LEU A 361 -1.12 7.60 10.19
N TYR A 362 0.04 7.18 10.65
CA TYR A 362 0.57 7.53 11.97
C TYR A 362 1.77 8.45 11.84
N VAL A 363 1.81 9.50 12.66
CA VAL A 363 2.96 10.41 12.76
C VAL A 363 3.99 9.78 13.67
N ALA A 364 5.21 9.62 13.18
CA ALA A 364 6.29 8.98 13.91
C ALA A 364 7.51 9.88 14.03
N ARG A 365 8.23 9.70 15.13
CA ARG A 365 9.60 10.15 15.32
C ARG A 365 10.50 8.92 15.41
N ILE A 366 11.63 8.94 14.71
CA ILE A 366 12.65 7.91 14.88
C ILE A 366 13.39 8.14 16.19
N LYS A 367 13.45 7.11 17.02
CA LYS A 367 14.12 7.10 18.31
C LYS A 367 15.62 7.30 18.18
N ALA A 368 16.23 7.97 19.15
CA ALA A 368 17.67 7.93 19.34
C ALA A 368 18.11 6.52 19.78
N PRO A 369 19.37 6.12 19.55
CA PRO A 369 19.86 4.81 19.99
C PRO A 369 19.64 4.53 21.47
N ALA A 370 19.73 5.54 22.34
CA ALA A 370 19.53 5.42 23.78
C ALA A 370 18.05 5.21 24.19
N GLU A 371 17.10 5.53 23.32
CA GLU A 371 15.66 5.35 23.57
C GLU A 371 15.16 3.96 23.13
N SER A 372 15.85 3.32 22.19
CA SER A 372 15.51 2.00 21.64
C SER A 372 15.90 0.90 22.61
N LYS A 373 14.93 0.08 23.02
CA LYS A 373 15.16 -0.98 24.02
C LYS A 373 15.53 -2.34 23.41
N TYR A 374 15.21 -2.56 22.14
CA TYR A 374 15.43 -3.82 21.43
C TYR A 374 15.38 -3.60 19.91
N THR A 375 15.78 -4.59 19.11
CA THR A 375 15.76 -4.50 17.65
C THR A 375 14.34 -4.20 17.15
N TYR A 376 14.22 -3.25 16.22
CA TYR A 376 12.97 -2.72 15.66
C TYR A 376 12.13 -1.84 16.58
N ASP A 377 12.61 -1.50 17.79
CA ASP A 377 12.04 -0.43 18.62
C ASP A 377 12.46 0.96 18.10
N TYR A 378 11.98 1.32 16.90
CA TYR A 378 12.52 2.44 16.14
C TYR A 378 11.63 3.67 16.16
N TYR A 379 10.32 3.49 16.31
CA TYR A 379 9.38 4.59 16.19
C TYR A 379 8.74 4.92 17.53
N ASP A 380 8.66 6.22 17.77
CA ASP A 380 7.80 6.84 18.76
C ASP A 380 6.59 7.40 18.01
N ILE A 381 5.41 6.80 18.21
CA ILE A 381 4.18 7.22 17.54
C ILE A 381 3.58 8.40 18.29
N THR A 382 3.53 9.54 17.62
CA THR A 382 3.22 10.86 18.21
C THR A 382 1.86 11.41 17.77
N GLY A 383 1.19 10.76 16.82
CA GLY A 383 -0.12 11.19 16.36
C GLY A 383 -0.74 10.26 15.34
N THR A 384 -2.01 10.50 15.04
CA THR A 384 -2.78 9.78 14.01
C THR A 384 -3.39 10.80 13.06
N ILE A 385 -3.32 10.51 11.76
CA ILE A 385 -3.94 11.29 10.69
C ILE A 385 -5.11 10.48 10.16
N ALA A 386 -6.29 11.10 10.17
CA ALA A 386 -7.51 10.46 9.70
C ALA A 386 -7.42 10.16 8.19
N PRO A 387 -8.09 9.11 7.69
CA PRO A 387 -7.99 8.71 6.28
C PRO A 387 -8.34 9.85 5.29
N GLU A 388 -9.40 10.61 5.55
CA GLU A 388 -9.85 11.74 4.75
C GLU A 388 -8.81 12.86 4.60
N ASP A 389 -7.91 12.95 5.58
CA ASP A 389 -6.84 13.93 5.63
C ASP A 389 -5.54 13.45 4.97
N ALA A 390 -5.33 12.13 4.92
CA ALA A 390 -4.15 11.52 4.32
C ALA A 390 -4.34 11.25 2.82
N TRP A 391 -5.45 10.64 2.44
CA TRP A 391 -5.64 10.12 1.08
C TRP A 391 -6.14 11.19 0.10
N ARG A 392 -6.07 10.88 -1.20
CA ARG A 392 -6.63 11.74 -2.24
C ARG A 392 -8.15 11.84 -2.05
N PRO A 393 -8.72 13.06 -1.97
CA PRO A 393 -10.16 13.24 -1.95
C PRO A 393 -10.79 12.68 -3.21
N ALA A 394 -11.99 12.08 -3.09
CA ALA A 394 -12.71 11.54 -4.24
C ALA A 394 -12.98 12.63 -5.31
N SER A 395 -13.24 13.87 -4.87
CA SER A 395 -13.44 15.04 -5.72
C SER A 395 -12.22 15.44 -6.55
N GLU A 396 -11.01 15.05 -6.13
CA GLU A 396 -9.75 15.30 -6.86
C GLU A 396 -9.30 14.10 -7.69
N SER A 397 -10.03 12.98 -7.63
CA SER A 397 -9.63 11.76 -8.32
C SER A 397 -10.07 11.77 -9.78
N ALA A 398 -9.18 11.31 -10.65
CA ALA A 398 -9.47 11.05 -12.05
C ALA A 398 -10.12 9.67 -12.29
N CYS A 399 -10.31 8.87 -11.24
CA CYS A 399 -10.88 7.53 -11.34
C CYS A 399 -12.36 7.56 -11.74
N ASP A 400 -12.70 6.94 -12.88
CA ASP A 400 -14.08 6.89 -13.36
C ASP A 400 -15.02 6.09 -12.44
N LEU A 401 -14.49 5.16 -11.62
CA LEU A 401 -15.28 4.39 -10.64
C LEU A 401 -15.86 5.25 -9.51
N LEU A 402 -15.35 6.47 -9.32
CA LEU A 402 -15.86 7.43 -8.34
C LEU A 402 -16.88 8.40 -8.94
N LYS A 403 -16.97 8.48 -10.26
CA LYS A 403 -17.96 9.34 -10.96
C LYS A 403 -19.32 8.68 -11.07
N SER A 404 -19.38 7.36 -10.88
CA SER A 404 -20.58 6.54 -11.01
C SER A 404 -21.31 6.30 -9.69
N GLN A 405 -21.03 7.07 -8.64
CA GLN A 405 -21.63 6.93 -7.30
C GLN A 405 -22.68 8.01 -7.02
#